data_AF-A0A699ZVP7-F1
#
_entry.id   AF-A0A699ZVP7-F1
#
_cell.length_a   1.000
_cell.length_b   1.000
_cell.length_c   1.000
_cell.angle_alpha   90.00
_cell.angle_beta   90.00
_cell.angle_gamma   90.00
#
_symmetry.space_group_name_H-M   'P 1'
#
loop_
_entity.id
_entity.type
_entity.pdbx_description
1 polymer ?
#
loop_
_entity_poly.entity_id
_entity_poly.type
_entity_poly.pdbx_seq_one_letter_code
_entity_poly.pdbx_strand_id
1 'polypeptide(L)'
;MAYDIVDWRLPARSLSQVASDTYDWGSLLSSSYRFYEAQQSGVIPPWNRAAKVNGGWRSDSHLQDGLGPGGINRDLSGGLYDAGDHLKLHLPLTMTLSTLALGAIEFESAYRAAGQWDTAAATLSRAAQYLIKSHIVASDTPTSNQFVAQVSLLL
;
A
#
# COMPACT_ATOMS: atom_id res chain seq x y z
N MET A 1 -2.23 0.59 -32.67
CA MET A 1 -1.44 0.55 -31.41
C MET A 1 -1.67 -0.80 -30.79
N ALA A 2 -0.66 -1.66 -30.79
CA ALA A 2 -0.71 -2.96 -30.14
C ALA A 2 -0.35 -2.76 -28.66
N TYR A 3 -1.16 -3.35 -27.77
CA TYR A 3 -0.84 -3.42 -26.35
C TYR A 3 0.14 -4.57 -26.17
N ASP A 4 1.36 -4.29 -25.71
CA ASP A 4 2.27 -5.33 -25.23
C ASP A 4 1.67 -5.93 -23.95
N ILE A 5 1.09 -7.13 -24.09
CA ILE A 5 0.75 -7.97 -22.97
C ILE A 5 2.09 -8.43 -22.39
N VAL A 6 2.45 -7.92 -21.22
CA VAL A 6 3.56 -8.45 -20.43
C VAL A 6 3.22 -9.91 -20.12
N ASP A 7 3.90 -10.84 -20.79
CA ASP A 7 3.78 -12.26 -20.48
C ASP A 7 4.38 -12.51 -19.09
N TRP A 8 3.51 -12.75 -18.12
CA TRP A 8 3.85 -12.98 -16.72
C TRP A 8 4.35 -14.40 -16.46
N ARG A 9 4.33 -15.29 -17.47
CA ARG A 9 4.85 -16.64 -17.34
C ARG A 9 6.35 -16.62 -17.57
N LEU A 10 7.11 -16.71 -16.49
CA LEU A 10 8.52 -17.05 -16.61
C LEU A 10 8.64 -18.44 -17.26
N PRO A 11 9.50 -18.62 -18.29
CA PRO A 11 9.71 -19.94 -18.88
C PRO A 11 10.19 -20.91 -17.79
N ALA A 12 9.75 -22.17 -17.86
CA ALA A 12 10.16 -23.20 -16.92
C ALA A 12 11.69 -23.33 -16.93
N ARG A 13 12.34 -23.04 -15.80
CA ARG A 13 13.81 -23.12 -15.63
C ARG A 13 14.20 -24.42 -14.93
N SER A 14 15.36 -24.94 -15.27
CA SER A 14 15.97 -26.06 -14.54
C SER A 14 16.52 -25.60 -13.18
N LEU A 15 16.62 -26.52 -12.21
CA LEU A 15 17.11 -26.22 -10.85
C LEU A 15 18.55 -25.66 -10.85
N SER A 16 19.39 -26.07 -11.79
CA SER A 16 20.76 -25.57 -11.94
C SER A 16 20.80 -24.13 -12.44
N GLN A 17 19.86 -23.71 -13.30
CA GLN A 17 19.72 -22.32 -13.74
C GLN A 17 19.26 -21.41 -12.60
N VAL A 18 18.27 -21.87 -11.81
CA VAL A 18 17.79 -21.12 -10.63
C VAL A 18 18.90 -20.90 -9.60
N ALA A 19 19.80 -21.87 -9.45
CA ALA A 19 20.92 -21.83 -8.49
C ALA A 19 22.09 -20.93 -8.93
N SER A 20 22.22 -20.64 -10.24
CA SER A 20 23.30 -19.78 -10.78
C SER A 20 22.89 -18.33 -11.00
N ASP A 21 21.61 -17.99 -10.81
CA ASP A 21 21.08 -16.67 -11.13
C ASP A 21 21.55 -15.62 -10.09
N THR A 22 22.22 -14.58 -10.59
CA THR A 22 22.38 -13.32 -9.87
C THR A 22 21.07 -12.53 -9.98
N TYR A 23 20.31 -12.49 -8.90
CA TYR A 23 19.08 -11.69 -8.84
C TYR A 23 19.40 -10.22 -8.54
N ASP A 24 18.81 -9.31 -9.30
CA ASP A 24 18.78 -7.89 -8.94
C ASP A 24 17.76 -7.68 -7.82
N TRP A 25 18.21 -7.88 -6.58
CA TRP A 25 17.41 -7.70 -5.37
C TRP A 25 16.91 -6.26 -5.21
N GLY A 26 17.62 -5.26 -5.74
CA GLY A 26 17.20 -3.86 -5.73
C GLY A 26 15.97 -3.65 -6.60
N SER A 27 15.97 -4.20 -7.82
CA SER A 27 14.82 -4.18 -8.73
C SER A 27 13.63 -4.97 -8.17
N LEU A 28 13.87 -6.09 -7.49
CA LEU A 28 12.82 -6.86 -6.82
C LEU A 28 12.18 -6.08 -5.68
N LEU A 29 12.98 -5.44 -4.82
CA LEU A 29 12.46 -4.59 -3.74
C LEU A 29 11.67 -3.39 -4.30
N SER A 30 12.19 -2.76 -5.35
CA SER A 30 11.50 -1.67 -6.06
C SER A 30 10.14 -2.11 -6.60
N SER A 31 10.07 -3.32 -7.18
CA SER A 31 8.83 -3.91 -7.68
C SER A 31 7.84 -4.26 -6.56
N SER A 32 8.34 -4.75 -5.41
CA SER A 32 7.51 -4.98 -4.22
C SER A 32 6.83 -3.69 -3.74
N TYR A 33 7.53 -2.56 -3.72
CA TYR A 33 6.90 -1.28 -3.38
C TYR A 33 5.92 -0.75 -4.44
N ARG A 34 6.13 -1.09 -5.73
CA ARG A 34 5.13 -0.80 -6.77
C ARG A 34 3.80 -1.50 -6.52
N PHE A 35 3.82 -2.69 -5.93
CA PHE A 35 2.57 -3.37 -5.50
C PHE A 35 1.81 -2.52 -4.48
N TYR A 36 2.46 -2.05 -3.41
CA TYR A 36 1.77 -1.22 -2.41
C TYR A 36 1.33 0.15 -2.96
N GLU A 37 2.12 0.76 -3.85
CA GLU A 37 1.70 1.96 -4.59
C GLU A 37 0.42 1.72 -5.40
N ALA A 38 0.33 0.56 -6.07
CA ALA A 38 -0.84 0.16 -6.83
C ALA A 38 -2.07 -0.13 -5.95
N GLN A 39 -1.91 -0.34 -4.64
CA GLN A 39 -3.01 -0.55 -3.70
C GLN A 39 -3.49 0.74 -3.01
N GLN A 40 -2.83 1.88 -3.17
CA GLN A 40 -3.19 3.10 -2.44
C GLN A 40 -4.59 3.60 -2.79
N SER A 41 -5.42 3.86 -1.79
CA SER A 41 -6.75 4.50 -1.93
C SER A 41 -6.68 6.00 -1.58
N GLY A 42 -7.77 6.74 -1.81
CA GLY A 42 -7.86 8.18 -1.61
C GLY A 42 -7.20 8.97 -2.73
N VAL A 43 -6.75 10.20 -2.42
CA VAL A 43 -6.00 11.06 -3.36
C VAL A 43 -4.62 10.46 -3.63
N ILE A 44 -4.31 10.07 -4.85
CA ILE A 44 -3.04 9.42 -5.19
C ILE A 44 -1.90 10.46 -5.10
N PRO A 45 -0.86 10.21 -4.29
CA PRO A 45 0.18 11.20 -4.09
C PRO A 45 1.08 11.32 -5.33
N PRO A 46 1.63 12.52 -5.63
CA PRO A 46 2.46 12.73 -6.82
C PRO A 46 3.73 11.88 -6.91
N TRP A 47 4.22 11.32 -5.80
CA TRP A 47 5.39 10.42 -5.80
C TRP A 47 5.05 8.98 -6.21
N ASN A 48 3.76 8.60 -6.24
CA ASN A 48 3.33 7.25 -6.58
C ASN A 48 3.55 7.00 -8.08
N ARG A 49 4.35 5.99 -8.42
CA ARG A 49 4.77 5.69 -9.80
C ARG A 49 3.62 5.12 -10.65
N ALA A 50 2.57 4.59 -10.01
CA ALA A 50 1.36 4.14 -10.68
C ALA A 50 0.35 5.28 -10.93
N ALA A 51 0.58 6.50 -10.42
CA ALA A 51 -0.31 7.63 -10.61
C ALA A 51 -0.37 8.09 -12.08
N LYS A 52 -1.56 8.48 -12.55
CA LYS A 52 -1.73 9.04 -13.91
C LYS A 52 -0.83 10.24 -14.20
N VAL A 53 -0.56 11.09 -13.21
CA VAL A 53 0.33 12.26 -13.36
C VAL A 53 1.77 11.87 -13.72
N ASN A 54 2.17 10.63 -13.41
CA ASN A 54 3.48 10.07 -13.71
C ASN A 54 3.44 9.10 -14.91
N GLY A 55 2.36 9.13 -15.72
CA GLY A 55 2.17 8.20 -16.84
C GLY A 55 1.65 6.82 -16.46
N GLY A 56 1.21 6.63 -15.21
CA GLY A 56 0.59 5.40 -14.73
C GLY A 56 -0.92 5.32 -14.99
N TRP A 57 -1.60 4.41 -14.29
CA TRP A 57 -3.01 4.06 -14.51
C TRP A 57 -3.92 4.30 -13.30
N ARG A 58 -3.36 4.48 -12.08
CA ARG A 58 -4.13 4.79 -10.87
C ARG A 58 -4.56 6.25 -10.84
N SER A 59 -5.75 6.49 -10.30
CA SER A 59 -6.35 7.81 -10.08
C SER A 59 -6.95 7.87 -8.67
N ASP A 60 -7.30 9.08 -8.25
CA ASP A 60 -8.02 9.30 -6.99
C ASP A 60 -9.27 8.42 -6.91
N SER A 61 -9.48 7.80 -5.76
CA SER A 61 -10.57 6.83 -5.56
C SER A 61 -11.11 6.88 -4.13
N HIS A 62 -12.39 6.55 -3.97
CA HIS A 62 -13.05 6.40 -2.66
C HIS A 62 -12.86 7.62 -1.72
N LEU A 63 -13.00 8.83 -2.28
CA LEU A 63 -12.79 10.10 -1.58
C LEU A 63 -13.86 10.40 -0.51
N GLN A 64 -14.97 9.66 -0.50
CA GLN A 64 -16.09 9.84 0.42
C GLN A 64 -16.18 8.74 1.48
N ASP A 65 -15.15 7.91 1.63
CA ASP A 65 -15.14 6.87 2.64
C ASP A 65 -15.38 7.45 4.05
N GLY A 66 -16.36 6.88 4.77
CA GLY A 66 -16.79 7.32 6.10
C GLY A 66 -17.76 8.51 6.11
N LEU A 67 -18.03 9.12 4.95
CA LEU A 67 -19.01 10.20 4.77
C LEU A 67 -20.32 9.67 4.17
N GLY A 68 -21.37 10.49 4.22
CA GLY A 68 -22.66 10.19 3.58
C GLY A 68 -23.55 9.19 4.33
N PRO A 69 -24.67 8.76 3.70
CA PRO A 69 -25.62 7.84 4.31
C PRO A 69 -24.97 6.51 4.68
N GLY A 70 -25.14 6.08 5.94
CA GLY A 70 -24.51 4.86 6.48
C GLY A 70 -23.04 5.00 6.86
N GLY A 71 -22.43 6.17 6.62
CA GLY A 71 -21.12 6.53 7.16
C GLY A 71 -21.19 7.06 8.59
N ILE A 72 -20.03 7.30 9.19
CA ILE A 72 -19.88 7.84 10.55
C ILE A 72 -19.59 9.35 10.57
N ASN A 73 -19.78 10.03 9.42
CA ASN A 73 -19.49 11.44 9.21
C ASN A 73 -18.04 11.82 9.56
N ARG A 74 -17.08 10.98 9.15
CA ARG A 74 -15.64 11.21 9.30
C ARG A 74 -14.92 10.87 8.00
N ASP A 75 -13.86 11.61 7.71
CA ASP A 75 -12.99 11.29 6.57
C ASP A 75 -12.18 10.03 6.87
N LEU A 76 -12.53 8.94 6.17
CA LEU A 76 -11.80 7.68 6.15
C LEU A 76 -11.22 7.38 4.75
N SER A 77 -11.01 8.40 3.93
CA SER A 77 -10.30 8.28 2.66
C SER A 77 -8.81 8.00 2.89
N GLY A 78 -8.20 7.23 1.98
CA GLY A 78 -6.82 6.77 2.09
C GLY A 78 -6.69 5.28 2.42
N GLY A 79 -5.50 4.88 2.87
CA GLY A 79 -5.15 3.49 3.16
C GLY A 79 -4.70 2.71 1.93
N LEU A 80 -4.64 1.38 2.08
CA LEU A 80 -4.39 0.43 1.00
C LEU A 80 -5.61 -0.48 0.86
N TYR A 81 -5.96 -0.84 -0.38
CA TYR A 81 -6.88 -1.96 -0.62
C TYR A 81 -6.22 -3.28 -0.21
N ASP A 82 -7.04 -4.19 0.33
CA ASP A 82 -6.58 -5.44 0.92
C ASP A 82 -5.97 -6.39 -0.12
N ALA A 83 -6.71 -6.63 -1.21
CA ALA A 83 -6.32 -7.58 -2.24
C ALA A 83 -6.74 -7.10 -3.64
N GLY A 84 -7.38 -7.96 -4.43
CA GLY A 84 -7.90 -7.62 -5.77
C GLY A 84 -9.24 -6.88 -5.75
N ASP A 85 -9.78 -6.60 -4.57
CA ASP A 85 -11.01 -5.87 -4.33
C ASP A 85 -10.72 -4.43 -3.84
N HIS A 86 -11.75 -3.76 -3.34
CA HIS A 86 -11.63 -2.40 -2.79
C HIS A 86 -11.91 -2.34 -1.29
N LEU A 87 -11.94 -3.48 -0.59
CA LEU A 87 -12.06 -3.50 0.86
C LEU A 87 -10.79 -2.95 1.50
N LYS A 88 -10.97 -2.26 2.61
CA LYS A 88 -9.87 -1.82 3.47
C LYS A 88 -10.02 -2.50 4.82
N LEU A 89 -9.26 -3.58 5.00
CA LEU A 89 -9.29 -4.43 6.18
C LEU A 89 -8.11 -4.09 7.09
N HIS A 90 -8.37 -3.57 8.29
CA HIS A 90 -7.30 -3.02 9.13
C HIS A 90 -6.39 -4.08 9.76
N LEU A 91 -6.89 -5.30 9.98
CA LEU A 91 -6.06 -6.38 10.51
C LEU A 91 -4.92 -6.77 9.55
N PRO A 92 -5.18 -7.21 8.29
CA PRO A 92 -4.11 -7.52 7.34
C PRO A 92 -3.29 -6.28 6.94
N LEU A 93 -3.90 -5.09 6.91
CA LEU A 93 -3.17 -3.84 6.70
C LEU A 93 -2.12 -3.62 7.81
N THR A 94 -2.51 -3.68 9.08
CA THR A 94 -1.58 -3.43 10.20
C THR A 94 -0.47 -4.47 10.25
N MET A 95 -0.78 -5.76 10.01
CA MET A 95 0.24 -6.80 9.87
C MET A 95 1.23 -6.49 8.74
N THR A 96 0.73 -6.10 7.57
CA THR A 96 1.55 -5.72 6.42
C THR A 96 2.49 -4.55 6.76
N LEU A 97 1.97 -3.48 7.35
CA LEU A 97 2.77 -2.31 7.71
C LEU A 97 3.82 -2.64 8.78
N SER A 98 3.49 -3.45 9.77
CA SER A 98 4.45 -3.91 10.77
C SER A 98 5.59 -4.71 10.14
N THR A 99 5.29 -5.63 9.22
CA THR A 99 6.31 -6.42 8.51
C THR A 99 7.19 -5.54 7.62
N LEU A 100 6.60 -4.61 6.86
CA LEU A 100 7.36 -3.68 6.02
C LEU A 100 8.26 -2.76 6.85
N ALA A 101 7.73 -2.22 7.95
CA ALA A 101 8.50 -1.34 8.85
C ALA A 101 9.66 -2.08 9.51
N LEU A 102 9.42 -3.30 10.01
CA LEU A 102 10.48 -4.13 10.59
C LEU A 102 11.57 -4.42 9.56
N GLY A 103 11.20 -4.81 8.34
CA GLY A 103 12.16 -5.06 7.27
C GLY A 103 12.95 -3.80 6.85
N ALA A 104 12.30 -2.64 6.79
CA ALA A 104 12.96 -1.38 6.45
C ALA A 104 13.96 -0.94 7.53
N ILE A 105 13.59 -1.03 8.81
CA ILE A 105 14.46 -0.63 9.93
C ILE A 105 15.63 -1.60 10.09
N GLU A 106 15.38 -2.92 10.04
CA GLU A 106 16.43 -3.93 10.20
C GLU A 106 17.48 -3.86 9.07
N PHE A 107 17.03 -3.58 7.84
CA PHE A 107 17.87 -3.60 6.64
C PHE A 107 18.03 -2.21 5.99
N GLU A 108 18.08 -1.15 6.80
CA GLU A 108 18.11 0.23 6.32
C GLU A 108 19.19 0.48 5.24
N SER A 109 20.42 -0.03 5.45
CA SER A 109 21.53 0.14 4.50
C SER A 109 21.22 -0.47 3.13
N ALA A 110 20.55 -1.63 3.11
CA ALA A 110 20.14 -2.29 1.88
C ALA A 110 19.02 -1.53 1.17
N TYR A 111 18.04 -1.02 1.92
CA TYR A 111 16.98 -0.15 1.37
C TYR A 111 17.52 1.13 0.75
N ARG A 112 18.51 1.76 1.41
CA ARG A 112 19.20 2.95 0.88
C ARG A 112 20.03 2.62 -0.36
N ALA A 113 20.80 1.53 -0.33
CA ALA A 113 21.58 1.09 -1.49
C ALA A 113 20.68 0.75 -2.70
N ALA A 114 19.49 0.21 -2.47
CA ALA A 114 18.48 -0.05 -3.50
C ALA A 114 17.67 1.19 -3.92
N GLY A 115 17.90 2.35 -3.31
CA GLY A 115 17.12 3.58 -3.55
C GLY A 115 15.64 3.46 -3.19
N GLN A 116 15.27 2.56 -2.27
CA GLN A 116 13.88 2.30 -1.85
C GLN A 116 13.52 2.87 -0.47
N TRP A 117 14.46 3.45 0.25
CA TRP A 117 14.22 4.02 1.58
C TRP A 117 13.07 5.04 1.58
N ASP A 118 13.12 6.03 0.70
CA ASP A 118 12.11 7.10 0.68
C ASP A 118 10.73 6.59 0.23
N THR A 119 10.69 5.67 -0.75
CA THR A 119 9.46 5.01 -1.18
C THR A 119 8.83 4.20 -0.03
N ALA A 120 9.66 3.48 0.73
CA ALA A 120 9.22 2.72 1.88
C ALA A 120 8.65 3.60 2.98
N ALA A 121 9.38 4.65 3.37
CA ALA A 121 8.95 5.62 4.35
C ALA A 121 7.65 6.33 3.93
N ALA A 122 7.55 6.74 2.66
CA ALA A 122 6.35 7.40 2.15
C ALA A 122 5.13 6.47 2.14
N THR A 123 5.32 5.20 1.75
CA THR A 123 4.26 4.18 1.77
C THR A 123 3.76 3.92 3.20
N LEU A 124 4.69 3.68 4.13
CA LEU A 124 4.39 3.44 5.55
C LEU A 124 3.71 4.66 6.19
N SER A 125 4.24 5.86 5.97
CA SER A 125 3.70 7.11 6.53
C SER A 125 2.27 7.34 6.08
N ARG A 126 1.99 7.18 4.78
CA ARG A 126 0.66 7.37 4.22
C ARG A 126 -0.36 6.36 4.79
N ALA A 127 0.04 5.10 4.90
CA ALA A 127 -0.84 4.07 5.47
C ALA A 127 -1.05 4.27 6.98
N ALA A 128 -0.02 4.71 7.71
CA ALA A 128 -0.13 5.08 9.13
C ALA A 128 -1.06 6.29 9.34
N GLN A 129 -1.02 7.31 8.48
CA GLN A 129 -1.97 8.42 8.52
C GLN A 129 -3.41 7.96 8.37
N TYR A 130 -3.67 6.93 7.55
CA TYR A 130 -5.00 6.31 7.47
C TYR A 130 -5.39 5.55 8.76
N LEU A 131 -4.46 4.85 9.40
CA LEU A 131 -4.71 4.24 10.72
C LEU A 131 -5.03 5.30 11.78
N ILE A 132 -4.37 6.46 11.74
CA ILE A 132 -4.66 7.59 12.63
C ILE A 132 -6.08 8.12 12.38
N LYS A 133 -6.49 8.32 11.11
CA LYS A 133 -7.88 8.68 10.77
C LYS A 133 -8.90 7.68 11.31
N SER A 134 -8.52 6.40 11.35
CA SER A 134 -9.37 5.30 11.81
C SER A 134 -9.47 5.21 13.34
N HIS A 135 -8.59 5.89 14.07
CA HIS A 135 -8.63 5.98 15.53
C HIS A 135 -9.35 7.26 15.97
N ILE A 136 -10.61 7.10 16.40
CA ILE A 136 -11.47 8.19 16.83
C ILE A 136 -11.25 8.40 18.33
N VAL A 137 -10.50 9.46 18.65
CA VAL A 137 -10.27 9.88 20.03
C VAL A 137 -11.47 10.73 20.48
N ALA A 138 -12.21 10.24 21.48
CA ALA A 138 -13.32 10.99 22.07
C ALA A 138 -12.90 11.71 23.36
N SER A 139 -11.94 11.15 24.10
CA SER A 139 -11.31 11.78 25.27
C SER A 139 -9.97 11.12 25.59
N ASP A 140 -9.25 11.68 26.57
CA ASP A 140 -8.05 11.06 27.13
C ASP A 140 -8.33 9.75 27.90
N THR A 141 -9.62 9.39 28.08
CA THR A 141 -10.02 8.11 28.66
C THR A 141 -10.19 7.05 27.56
N PRO A 142 -9.36 5.98 27.53
CA PRO A 142 -9.33 5.02 26.42
C PRO A 142 -10.67 4.32 26.13
N THR A 143 -11.53 4.15 27.13
CA THR A 143 -12.83 3.44 26.99
C THR A 143 -13.83 4.19 26.10
N SER A 144 -13.61 5.48 25.85
CA SER A 144 -14.45 6.28 24.96
C SER A 144 -13.94 6.30 23.52
N ASN A 145 -12.73 5.80 23.27
CA ASN A 145 -12.12 5.82 21.95
C ASN A 145 -12.66 4.67 21.11
N GLN A 146 -12.81 4.92 19.81
CA GLN A 146 -13.28 3.95 18.84
C GLN A 146 -12.21 3.73 17.78
N PHE A 147 -12.14 2.53 17.25
CA PHE A 147 -11.31 2.22 16.10
C PHE A 147 -12.17 1.64 14.99
N VAL A 148 -12.13 2.26 13.82
CA VAL A 148 -12.77 1.72 12.62
C VAL A 148 -11.90 0.58 12.10
N ALA A 149 -12.40 -0.65 12.21
CA ALA A 149 -11.66 -1.86 11.83
C ALA A 149 -11.81 -2.26 10.35
N GLN A 150 -12.75 -1.64 9.63
CA GLN A 150 -13.00 -1.91 8.22
C GLN A 150 -13.69 -0.72 7.55
N VAL A 151 -13.34 -0.48 6.28
CA VAL A 151 -14.11 0.38 5.38
C VAL A 151 -14.41 -0.40 4.09
N SER A 152 -15.67 -0.36 3.68
CA SER A 152 -16.19 -1.00 2.47
C SER A 152 -17.27 -0.13 1.83
N LEU A 153 -17.62 -0.42 0.58
CA LEU A 153 -18.84 0.13 -0.01
C LEU A 153 -20.06 -0.46 0.72
N LEU A 154 -21.00 0.39 1.10
CA LEU A 154 -22.39 0.00 1.19
C LEU A 154 -22.88 -0.14 -0.26
N LEU A 155 -23.27 -1.35 -0.65
CA LEU A 155 -24.04 -1.55 -1.89
C LEU A 155 -25.38 -0.83 -1.80
#